data_AF-A0A833ED75-F1
#
_entry.id   AF-A0A833ED75-F1
#
_cell.length_a   1.000
_cell.length_b   1.000
_cell.length_c   1.000
_cell.angle_alpha   90.00
_cell.angle_beta   90.00
_cell.angle_gamma   90.00
#
_symmetry.space_group_name_H-M   'P 1'
#
loop_
_entity.id
_entity.type
_entity.pdbx_description
1 polymer ?
#
loop_
_entity_poly.entity_id
_entity_poly.type
_entity_poly.pdbx_seq_one_letter_code
_entity_poly.pdbx_strand_id
1 'polypeptide(L)'
;MFLFGKKPKKKIEKGIPIDMVRNLASKGMSDQEIVAVLRKQGYSPYEIERALSLALKSTITQNTPSQISTPQSPAPQEKIPIPKPPEQPFSPKPFPSPPSQQPEIPEFHTVPYPEQKEESQPIFTFEKTPFFPSPKEETQEISQELKEIESSPLQTPTPEITLEEIIEGIIADKWTKFEEIIERLRKRDDELQKQIIDIRKELDSIKDAMRKSEENFLTKLEEHSEHVASIEAKIGSIEKVFKEFLPELTESMRLITEALEKSKKS
;
A
#
# COMPACT_ATOMS: atom_id res chain seq x y z
N MET A 1 5.52 -55.60 1.10
CA MET A 1 6.32 -54.59 1.80
C MET A 1 6.80 -53.56 0.78
N PHE A 2 6.61 -52.29 1.09
CA PHE A 2 6.69 -51.12 0.21
C PHE A 2 8.12 -50.65 0.00
N LEU A 3 8.52 -50.38 -1.25
CA LEU A 3 9.66 -49.49 -1.56
C LEU A 3 9.31 -48.62 -2.78
N PHE A 4 8.55 -47.55 -2.52
CA PHE A 4 8.21 -46.54 -3.52
C PHE A 4 9.31 -45.49 -3.56
N GLY A 5 10.17 -45.56 -4.60
CA GLY A 5 11.21 -44.56 -4.87
C GLY A 5 10.59 -43.22 -5.27
N LYS A 6 10.63 -42.24 -4.38
CA LYS A 6 10.27 -40.84 -4.68
C LYS A 6 11.34 -40.25 -5.62
N LYS A 7 10.99 -40.04 -6.89
CA LYS A 7 11.81 -39.25 -7.82
C LYS A 7 11.91 -37.80 -7.33
N PRO A 8 13.09 -37.16 -7.39
CA PRO A 8 13.23 -35.75 -7.06
C PRO A 8 12.47 -34.91 -8.11
N LYS A 9 11.54 -34.07 -7.63
CA LYS A 9 10.83 -33.10 -8.46
C LYS A 9 11.87 -32.12 -9.03
N LYS A 10 12.05 -32.14 -10.36
CA LYS A 10 12.78 -31.09 -11.09
C LYS A 10 12.22 -29.74 -10.64
N LYS A 11 13.07 -28.88 -10.07
CA LYS A 11 12.78 -27.46 -9.88
C LYS A 11 12.57 -26.89 -11.27
N ILE A 12 11.31 -26.68 -11.66
CA ILE A 12 10.95 -25.90 -12.83
C ILE A 12 11.53 -24.51 -12.54
N GLU A 13 12.50 -24.08 -13.34
CA GLU A 13 13.00 -22.71 -13.32
C GLU A 13 11.78 -21.80 -13.40
N LYS A 14 11.49 -21.11 -12.30
CA LYS A 14 10.33 -20.23 -12.21
C LYS A 14 10.55 -19.12 -13.21
N GLY A 15 9.91 -19.27 -14.38
CA GLY A 15 9.88 -18.25 -15.41
C GLY A 15 9.47 -16.91 -14.81
N ILE A 16 9.94 -15.84 -15.43
CA ILE A 16 9.69 -14.48 -14.98
C ILE A 16 8.15 -14.28 -14.90
N PRO A 17 7.57 -13.93 -13.74
CA PRO A 17 6.12 -13.87 -13.58
C PRO A 17 5.43 -12.87 -14.53
N ILE A 18 6.21 -11.94 -15.11
CA ILE A 18 5.78 -10.90 -16.05
C ILE A 18 5.15 -11.50 -17.32
N ASP A 19 5.78 -12.50 -17.93
CA ASP A 19 5.28 -13.06 -19.19
C ASP A 19 3.97 -13.82 -18.98
N MET A 20 3.81 -14.44 -17.81
CA MET A 20 2.59 -15.14 -17.45
C MET A 20 1.45 -14.17 -17.14
N VAL A 21 1.72 -13.06 -16.44
CA VAL A 21 0.74 -11.98 -16.26
C VAL A 21 0.27 -11.46 -17.63
N ARG A 22 1.20 -11.18 -18.56
CA ARG A 22 0.86 -10.71 -19.91
C ARG A 22 -0.01 -11.73 -20.67
N ASN A 23 0.32 -13.02 -20.57
CA ASN A 23 -0.46 -14.09 -21.21
C ASN A 23 -1.89 -14.18 -20.63
N LEU A 24 -2.04 -14.13 -19.31
CA LEU A 24 -3.34 -14.22 -18.66
C LEU A 24 -4.19 -12.96 -18.90
N ALA A 25 -3.58 -11.78 -18.88
CA ALA A 25 -4.22 -10.52 -19.24
C ALA A 25 -4.69 -10.52 -20.71
N SER A 26 -3.88 -11.04 -21.63
CA SER A 26 -4.27 -11.18 -23.05
C SER A 26 -5.43 -12.15 -23.28
N LYS A 27 -5.69 -13.05 -22.34
CA LYS A 27 -6.85 -13.96 -22.33
C LYS A 27 -8.11 -13.30 -21.73
N GLY A 28 -8.03 -12.05 -21.31
CA GLY A 28 -9.13 -11.32 -20.69
C GLY A 28 -9.41 -11.67 -19.23
N MET A 29 -8.46 -12.29 -18.52
CA MET A 29 -8.60 -12.52 -17.08
C MET A 29 -8.47 -11.20 -16.32
N SER A 30 -9.26 -11.05 -15.26
CA SER A 30 -9.15 -9.92 -14.34
C SER A 30 -7.88 -10.04 -13.48
N ASP A 31 -7.37 -8.91 -12.99
CA ASP A 31 -6.17 -8.88 -12.14
C ASP A 31 -6.31 -9.77 -10.89
N GLN A 32 -7.52 -9.86 -10.31
CA GLN A 32 -7.77 -10.73 -9.16
C GLN A 32 -7.66 -12.23 -9.51
N GLU A 33 -8.14 -12.64 -10.69
CA GLU A 33 -8.01 -14.02 -11.18
C GLU A 33 -6.55 -14.36 -11.50
N ILE A 34 -5.81 -13.41 -12.08
CA ILE A 34 -4.38 -13.54 -12.38
C ILE A 34 -3.60 -13.79 -11.08
N VAL A 35 -3.87 -13.00 -10.02
CA VAL A 35 -3.25 -13.16 -8.70
C VAL A 35 -3.55 -14.55 -8.13
N ALA A 36 -4.80 -15.03 -8.23
CA ALA A 36 -5.18 -16.35 -7.72
C ALA A 36 -4.44 -17.49 -8.44
N VAL A 37 -4.32 -17.40 -9.78
CA VAL A 37 -3.59 -18.39 -10.59
C VAL A 37 -2.10 -18.39 -10.24
N LEU A 38 -1.47 -17.23 -10.09
CA LEU A 38 -0.04 -17.12 -9.76
C LEU A 38 0.27 -17.57 -8.32
N ARG A 39 -0.62 -17.27 -7.35
CA ARG A 39 -0.50 -17.82 -5.99
C ARG A 39 -0.56 -19.35 -5.99
N LYS A 40 -1.47 -19.94 -6.78
CA LYS A 40 -1.58 -21.40 -6.94
C LYS A 40 -0.32 -22.03 -7.55
N GLN A 41 0.42 -21.28 -8.35
CA GLN A 41 1.71 -21.70 -8.92
C GLN A 41 2.91 -21.46 -7.98
N GLY A 42 2.68 -20.90 -6.79
CA GLY A 42 3.71 -20.73 -5.77
C GLY A 42 4.60 -19.50 -5.96
N TYR A 43 4.10 -18.46 -6.63
CA TYR A 43 4.71 -17.14 -6.63
C TYR A 43 4.36 -16.38 -5.35
N SER A 44 5.31 -15.62 -4.82
CA SER A 44 5.08 -14.78 -3.64
C SER A 44 4.17 -13.59 -3.99
N PRO A 45 3.41 -13.05 -3.01
CA PRO A 45 2.57 -11.86 -3.24
C PRO A 45 3.34 -10.68 -3.85
N TYR A 46 4.58 -10.48 -3.39
CA TYR A 46 5.46 -9.41 -3.87
C TYR A 46 5.89 -9.60 -5.34
N GLU A 47 6.24 -10.82 -5.75
CA GLU A 47 6.59 -11.12 -7.15
C GLU A 47 5.41 -10.90 -8.10
N ILE A 48 4.20 -11.23 -7.63
CA ILE A 48 2.96 -11.07 -8.40
C ILE A 48 2.68 -9.59 -8.63
N GLU A 49 2.72 -8.77 -7.58
CA GLU A 49 2.45 -7.33 -7.64
C GLU A 49 3.46 -6.59 -8.51
N ARG A 50 4.75 -6.93 -8.37
CA ARG A 50 5.81 -6.38 -9.23
C ARG A 50 5.59 -6.74 -10.68
N ALA A 51 5.19 -7.98 -10.98
CA ALA A 51 4.92 -8.41 -12.34
C ALA A 51 3.67 -7.77 -12.96
N LEU A 52 2.62 -7.57 -12.16
CA LEU A 52 1.40 -6.86 -12.57
C LEU A 52 1.70 -5.41 -12.96
N SER A 53 2.45 -4.72 -12.09
CA SER A 53 2.86 -3.33 -12.33
C SER A 53 3.71 -3.17 -13.59
N LEU A 54 4.66 -4.09 -13.81
CA LEU A 54 5.53 -4.08 -15.00
C LEU A 54 4.77 -4.43 -16.29
N ALA A 55 3.81 -5.36 -16.22
CA ALA A 55 2.98 -5.73 -17.36
C ALA A 55 2.10 -4.55 -17.81
N LEU A 56 1.42 -3.89 -16.87
CA LEU A 56 0.58 -2.72 -17.16
C LEU A 56 1.37 -1.56 -17.76
N LYS A 57 2.55 -1.27 -17.18
CA LYS A 57 3.45 -0.21 -17.70
C LYS A 57 3.91 -0.50 -19.13
N SER A 58 4.16 -1.76 -19.47
CA SER A 58 4.59 -2.17 -20.81
C SER A 58 3.47 -2.05 -21.86
N THR A 59 2.23 -2.41 -21.51
CA THR A 59 1.06 -2.30 -22.40
C THR A 59 0.78 -0.85 -22.80
N ILE A 60 0.96 0.08 -21.87
CA ILE A 60 0.77 1.53 -22.12
C ILE A 60 1.84 2.09 -23.06
N THR A 61 3.07 1.55 -23.00
CA THR A 61 4.22 2.08 -23.75
C THR A 61 4.28 1.56 -25.20
N GLN A 62 3.63 0.45 -25.53
CA GLN A 62 3.65 -0.11 -26.90
C GLN A 62 2.59 0.46 -27.86
N ASN A 63 1.66 1.30 -27.39
CA ASN A 63 0.56 1.84 -28.20
C ASN A 63 0.60 3.36 -28.43
N THR A 64 1.75 4.02 -28.28
CA THR A 64 1.90 5.45 -28.62
C THR A 64 3.02 5.66 -29.64
N PRO A 65 2.71 5.91 -30.93
CA PRO A 65 3.64 6.64 -31.77
C PRO A 65 3.73 8.08 -31.25
N SER A 66 4.96 8.53 -31.03
CA SER A 66 5.32 9.89 -30.66
C SER A 66 4.58 10.93 -31.49
N GLN A 67 3.70 11.72 -30.86
CA GLN A 67 3.44 13.09 -31.29
C GLN A 67 3.45 14.03 -30.10
N ILE A 68 4.46 14.88 -30.14
CA ILE A 68 4.64 16.10 -29.36
C ILE A 68 3.45 17.03 -29.69
N SER A 69 2.74 17.51 -28.67
CA SER A 69 1.98 18.76 -28.73
C SER A 69 1.68 19.26 -27.31
N THR A 70 2.28 20.39 -26.97
CA THR A 70 1.94 21.30 -25.87
C THR A 70 0.44 21.67 -25.86
N PRO A 71 -0.23 21.76 -24.71
CA PRO A 71 -1.56 22.37 -24.65
C PRO A 71 -1.43 23.90 -24.61
N GLN A 72 -1.77 24.50 -25.74
CA GLN A 72 -2.04 25.91 -25.93
C GLN A 72 -3.40 26.23 -25.26
N SER A 73 -3.45 27.34 -24.51
CA SER A 73 -4.66 27.86 -23.86
C SER A 73 -5.73 28.22 -24.90
N PRO A 74 -7.00 27.80 -24.75
CA PRO A 74 -8.09 28.30 -25.60
C PRO A 74 -8.70 29.59 -25.03
N ALA A 75 -8.83 30.58 -25.90
CA ALA A 75 -9.69 31.74 -25.73
C ALA A 75 -11.19 31.35 -25.81
N PRO A 76 -12.12 32.21 -25.36
CA PRO A 76 -13.53 31.87 -25.20
C PRO A 76 -14.25 31.83 -26.56
N GLN A 77 -14.90 30.71 -26.89
CA GLN A 77 -15.82 30.61 -28.02
C GLN A 77 -17.25 30.31 -27.56
N GLU A 78 -18.16 30.90 -28.34
CA GLU A 78 -19.59 31.07 -28.20
C GLU A 78 -20.41 29.82 -27.87
N LYS A 79 -21.52 30.09 -27.15
CA LYS A 79 -22.67 29.22 -26.90
C LYS A 79 -23.12 28.46 -28.15
N ILE A 80 -23.09 27.14 -28.06
CA ILE A 80 -23.91 26.23 -28.88
C ILE A 80 -25.03 25.67 -27.96
N PRO A 81 -26.30 25.58 -28.41
CA PRO A 81 -27.40 25.05 -27.61
C PRO A 81 -27.25 23.54 -27.42
N ILE A 82 -27.25 23.08 -26.16
CA ILE A 82 -27.22 21.66 -25.80
C ILE A 82 -28.62 21.06 -26.02
N PRO A 83 -28.76 19.93 -26.73
CA PRO A 83 -30.04 19.22 -26.85
C PRO A 83 -30.41 18.51 -25.54
N LYS A 84 -31.69 18.61 -25.16
CA LYS A 84 -32.27 17.95 -23.97
C LYS A 84 -32.09 16.42 -24.03
N PRO A 85 -31.64 15.76 -22.95
CA PRO A 85 -31.72 14.30 -22.81
C PRO A 85 -33.19 13.86 -22.69
N PRO A 86 -33.57 12.68 -23.25
CA PRO A 86 -34.90 12.12 -23.07
C PRO A 86 -35.13 11.71 -21.61
N GLU A 87 -36.21 12.23 -21.03
CA GLU A 87 -36.73 11.84 -19.72
C GLU A 87 -37.12 10.35 -19.75
N GLN A 88 -36.38 9.51 -19.03
CA GLN A 88 -36.85 8.18 -18.65
C GLN A 88 -37.60 8.26 -17.31
N PRO A 89 -38.81 7.73 -17.20
CA PRO A 89 -39.54 7.66 -15.95
C PRO A 89 -38.97 6.52 -15.09
N PHE A 90 -37.98 6.84 -14.24
CA PHE A 90 -37.62 5.97 -13.13
C PHE A 90 -38.60 6.21 -11.97
N SER A 91 -39.65 5.40 -11.90
CA SER A 91 -40.44 5.25 -10.68
C SER A 91 -39.59 4.55 -9.62
N PRO A 92 -39.25 5.18 -8.48
CA PRO A 92 -38.62 4.46 -7.39
C PRO A 92 -39.66 3.55 -6.75
N LYS A 93 -39.50 2.23 -6.87
CA LYS A 93 -40.20 1.29 -5.98
C LYS A 93 -39.65 1.50 -4.56
N PRO A 94 -40.50 1.63 -3.53
CA PRO A 94 -40.04 1.65 -2.15
C PRO A 94 -39.35 0.32 -1.85
N PHE A 95 -38.06 0.37 -1.58
CA PHE A 95 -37.35 -0.77 -1.00
C PHE A 95 -37.88 -0.98 0.43
N PRO A 96 -38.23 -2.22 0.82
CA PRO A 96 -38.54 -2.52 2.20
C PRO A 96 -37.30 -2.26 3.04
N SER A 97 -37.44 -1.41 4.05
CA SER A 97 -36.44 -1.18 5.07
C SER A 97 -36.01 -2.53 5.67
N PRO A 98 -34.71 -2.87 5.69
CA PRO A 98 -34.26 -4.01 6.48
C PRO A 98 -34.61 -3.74 7.95
N PRO A 99 -35.03 -4.76 8.72
CA PRO A 99 -35.27 -4.59 10.14
C PRO A 99 -33.98 -4.11 10.78
N SER A 100 -34.07 -3.01 11.53
CA SER A 100 -33.03 -2.55 12.44
C SER A 100 -32.72 -3.68 13.42
N GLN A 101 -31.78 -4.56 13.06
CA GLN A 101 -31.04 -5.34 14.03
C GLN A 101 -30.12 -4.33 14.70
N GLN A 102 -30.65 -3.74 15.76
CA GLN A 102 -29.84 -3.15 16.81
C GLN A 102 -28.79 -4.20 17.17
N PRO A 103 -27.48 -3.94 16.97
CA PRO A 103 -26.49 -4.84 17.51
C PRO A 103 -26.73 -4.89 19.02
N GLU A 104 -27.11 -6.05 19.53
CA GLU A 104 -26.93 -6.37 20.93
C GLU A 104 -25.46 -6.08 21.22
N ILE A 105 -25.22 -4.96 21.88
CA ILE A 105 -23.93 -4.62 22.45
C ILE A 105 -23.64 -5.78 23.39
N PRO A 106 -22.62 -6.62 23.14
CA PRO A 106 -22.25 -7.64 24.09
C PRO A 106 -21.99 -6.94 25.41
N GLU A 107 -22.68 -7.33 26.47
CA GLU A 107 -22.34 -6.91 27.83
C GLU A 107 -20.84 -7.17 28.00
N PHE A 108 -20.06 -6.08 28.03
CA PHE A 108 -18.67 -6.12 28.40
C PHE A 108 -18.61 -6.65 29.82
N HIS A 109 -18.43 -7.96 29.95
CA HIS A 109 -17.93 -8.56 31.16
C HIS A 109 -16.62 -7.83 31.46
N THR A 110 -16.64 -7.06 32.54
CA THR A 110 -15.46 -6.47 33.16
C THR A 110 -14.53 -7.60 33.52
N VAL A 111 -13.63 -7.94 32.61
CA VAL A 111 -12.51 -8.82 32.88
C VAL A 111 -11.69 -8.11 33.95
N PRO A 112 -11.45 -8.72 35.13
CA PRO A 112 -10.59 -8.13 36.14
C PRO A 112 -9.21 -7.96 35.51
N TYR A 113 -8.76 -6.72 35.46
CA TYR A 113 -7.43 -6.34 35.01
C TYR A 113 -6.42 -7.10 35.88
N PRO A 114 -5.55 -7.97 35.32
CA PRO A 114 -4.48 -8.52 36.11
C PRO A 114 -3.57 -7.38 36.53
N GLU A 115 -3.43 -7.23 37.85
CA GLU A 115 -2.52 -6.34 38.53
C GLU A 115 -1.11 -6.53 37.94
N GLN A 116 -0.72 -5.62 37.04
CA GLN A 116 0.63 -5.55 36.52
C GLN A 116 1.53 -5.13 37.67
N LYS A 117 2.17 -6.13 38.27
CA LYS A 117 3.43 -5.95 38.97
C LYS A 117 4.34 -5.11 38.07
N GLU A 118 4.74 -3.94 38.57
CA GLU A 118 5.87 -3.17 38.05
C GLU A 118 7.12 -4.04 38.12
N GLU A 119 7.36 -4.82 37.06
CA GLU A 119 8.64 -5.45 36.83
C GLU A 119 9.39 -4.51 35.89
N SER A 120 10.19 -3.65 36.53
CA SER A 120 11.24 -2.83 35.93
C SER A 120 11.93 -3.57 34.79
N GLN A 121 11.70 -3.09 33.56
CA GLN A 121 12.38 -3.55 32.37
C GLN A 121 13.88 -3.27 32.52
N PRO A 122 14.76 -4.27 32.33
CA PRO A 122 16.19 -4.02 32.28
C PRO A 122 16.55 -3.28 31.00
N ILE A 123 17.50 -2.37 31.18
CA ILE A 123 18.31 -1.68 30.18
C ILE A 123 18.66 -2.62 29.03
N PHE A 124 18.49 -2.13 27.80
CA PHE A 124 18.91 -2.76 26.55
C PHE A 124 20.43 -3.05 26.62
N THR A 125 20.81 -4.25 27.07
CA THR A 125 22.19 -4.71 27.05
C THR A 125 22.55 -5.13 25.64
N PHE A 126 23.36 -4.30 24.99
CA PHE A 126 24.11 -4.65 23.78
C PHE A 126 25.18 -5.69 24.15
N GLU A 127 24.77 -6.94 24.36
CA GLU A 127 25.71 -8.04 24.62
C GLU A 127 25.61 -9.07 23.52
N LYS A 128 26.30 -8.78 22.41
CA LYS A 128 26.85 -9.82 21.56
C LYS A 128 28.14 -9.34 20.90
N THR A 129 29.10 -8.97 21.74
CA THR A 129 30.51 -9.09 21.40
C THR A 129 30.79 -10.56 21.05
N PRO A 130 31.41 -10.86 19.90
CA PRO A 130 31.83 -12.21 19.60
C PRO A 130 32.85 -12.64 20.66
N PHE A 131 32.49 -13.70 21.39
CA PHE A 131 33.31 -14.41 22.35
C PHE A 131 34.63 -14.81 21.68
N PHE A 132 35.70 -14.08 21.96
CA PHE A 132 37.06 -14.53 21.71
C PHE A 132 37.33 -15.65 22.72
N PRO A 133 37.67 -16.88 22.30
CA PRO A 133 38.12 -17.89 23.23
C PRO A 133 39.41 -17.37 23.88
N SER A 134 39.32 -17.08 25.18
CA SER A 134 40.50 -16.82 26.01
C SER A 134 41.47 -18.00 25.84
N PRO A 135 42.75 -17.76 25.53
CA PRO A 135 43.75 -18.81 25.57
C PRO A 135 43.73 -19.38 26.98
N LYS A 136 43.39 -20.67 27.12
CA LYS A 136 43.55 -21.34 28.39
C LYS A 136 45.05 -21.36 28.67
N GLU A 137 45.42 -20.76 29.79
CA GLU A 137 46.71 -20.91 30.43
C GLU A 137 46.98 -22.41 30.63
N GLU A 138 47.74 -23.00 29.71
CA GLU A 138 48.44 -24.26 29.94
C GLU A 138 49.90 -23.88 30.18
N THR A 139 50.13 -23.36 31.39
CA THR A 139 51.46 -23.14 31.95
C THR A 139 51.53 -23.89 33.28
N GLN A 140 52.01 -25.12 33.20
CA GLN A 140 52.49 -26.03 34.25
C GLN A 140 52.63 -27.39 33.53
N GLU A 141 53.77 -28.04 33.29
CA GLU A 141 55.09 -28.05 33.90
C GLU A 141 56.13 -28.32 32.80
N ILE A 142 56.97 -27.34 32.45
CA ILE A 142 58.28 -27.61 31.83
C ILE A 142 59.27 -26.65 32.48
N SER A 143 59.55 -26.89 33.76
CA SER A 143 60.62 -26.23 34.49
C SER A 143 61.31 -27.29 35.33
N GLN A 144 62.06 -28.18 34.68
CA GLN A 144 63.20 -28.90 35.28
C GLN A 144 63.94 -29.84 34.30
N GLU A 145 64.18 -29.44 33.05
CA GLU A 145 65.18 -30.16 32.24
C GLU A 145 65.82 -29.26 31.18
N LEU A 146 66.43 -28.16 31.61
CA LEU A 146 67.35 -27.36 30.80
C LEU A 146 68.45 -26.84 31.74
N LYS A 147 69.26 -27.79 32.18
CA LYS A 147 70.64 -27.52 32.57
C LYS A 147 71.49 -28.33 31.60
N GLU A 148 72.44 -27.64 30.98
CA GLU A 148 73.55 -28.23 30.24
C GLU A 148 73.29 -28.53 28.75
N ILE A 149 73.15 -27.48 27.93
CA ILE A 149 73.89 -27.43 26.65
C ILE A 149 74.54 -26.05 26.54
N GLU A 150 75.81 -26.08 26.85
CA GLU A 150 76.83 -25.06 26.67
C GLU A 150 77.16 -24.88 25.19
N SER A 151 77.30 -23.63 24.76
CA SER A 151 78.10 -23.16 23.61
C SER A 151 77.78 -23.70 22.21
N SER A 152 77.14 -22.86 21.40
CA SER A 152 77.51 -22.71 19.97
C SER A 152 77.05 -21.34 19.45
N PRO A 153 77.98 -20.48 19.01
CA PRO A 153 77.66 -19.31 18.22
C PRO A 153 77.84 -19.70 16.75
N LEU A 154 76.77 -19.99 16.00
CA LEU A 154 76.86 -19.87 14.55
C LEU A 154 75.51 -19.68 13.87
N GLN A 155 75.54 -18.74 12.94
CA GLN A 155 74.49 -18.17 12.13
C GLN A 155 73.81 -19.22 11.23
N THR A 156 72.50 -19.08 11.05
CA THR A 156 71.87 -19.25 9.73
C THR A 156 70.74 -18.21 9.59
N PRO A 157 70.90 -17.19 8.74
CA PRO A 157 69.76 -16.41 8.25
C PRO A 157 69.11 -17.22 7.13
N THR A 158 68.06 -17.98 7.45
CA THR A 158 67.20 -18.58 6.44
C THR A 158 65.99 -17.67 6.20
N PRO A 159 65.60 -17.40 4.94
CA PRO A 159 64.36 -16.69 4.62
C PRO A 159 63.17 -17.64 4.80
N GLU A 160 62.93 -18.07 6.04
CA GLU A 160 61.63 -18.61 6.41
C GLU A 160 60.73 -17.41 6.66
N ILE A 161 59.67 -17.30 5.88
CA ILE A 161 58.55 -16.41 6.15
C ILE A 161 58.17 -16.66 7.61
N THR A 162 58.51 -15.72 8.48
CA THR A 162 58.28 -15.84 9.91
C THR A 162 56.77 -15.97 10.11
N LEU A 163 56.31 -16.87 10.98
CA LEU A 163 54.88 -17.11 11.23
C LEU A 163 54.12 -15.80 11.51
N GLU A 164 54.83 -14.85 12.13
CA GLU A 164 54.43 -13.47 12.38
C GLU A 164 54.04 -12.72 11.10
N GLU A 165 54.80 -12.86 10.01
CA GLU A 165 54.51 -12.23 8.71
C GLU A 165 53.23 -12.80 8.07
N ILE A 166 53.01 -14.12 8.21
CA ILE A 166 51.77 -14.77 7.75
C ILE A 166 50.57 -14.28 8.56
N ILE A 167 50.72 -14.20 9.89
CA ILE A 167 49.67 -13.72 10.79
C ILE A 167 49.36 -12.24 10.50
N GLU A 168 50.38 -11.41 10.30
CA GLU A 168 50.21 -9.99 9.98
C GLU A 168 49.48 -9.80 8.65
N GLY A 169 49.85 -10.58 7.62
CA GLY A 169 49.14 -10.60 6.33
C GLY A 169 47.66 -10.97 6.49
N ILE A 170 47.34 -11.99 7.29
CA ILE A 170 45.94 -12.39 7.56
C ILE A 170 45.18 -11.28 8.30
N ILE A 171 45.79 -10.64 9.29
CA ILE A 171 45.14 -9.55 10.05
C ILE A 171 44.88 -8.35 9.13
N ALA A 172 45.84 -7.94 8.31
CA ALA A 172 45.69 -6.85 7.35
C ALA A 172 44.56 -7.11 6.34
N ASP A 173 44.49 -8.33 5.81
CA ASP A 173 43.42 -8.76 4.91
C ASP A 173 42.03 -8.71 5.58
N LYS A 174 41.93 -9.15 6.83
CA LYS A 174 40.67 -9.12 7.60
C LYS A 174 40.28 -7.70 7.95
N TRP A 175 41.23 -6.85 8.30
CA TRP A 175 41.00 -5.44 8.63
C TRP A 175 40.48 -4.68 7.42
N THR A 176 41.07 -4.91 6.24
CA THR A 176 40.62 -4.30 4.99
C THR A 176 39.17 -4.69 4.65
N LYS A 177 38.81 -5.97 4.79
CA LYS A 177 37.43 -6.44 4.57
C LYS A 177 36.45 -5.86 5.59
N PHE A 178 36.89 -5.69 6.84
CA PHE A 178 36.06 -5.08 7.88
C PHE A 178 35.79 -3.60 7.57
N GLU A 179 36.80 -2.84 7.20
CA GLU A 179 36.65 -1.42 6.81
C GLU A 179 35.69 -1.28 5.62
N GLU A 180 35.79 -2.15 4.61
CA GLU A 180 34.86 -2.17 3.48
C GLU A 180 33.40 -2.43 3.89
N ILE A 181 33.18 -3.28 4.92
CA ILE A 181 31.84 -3.52 5.46
C ILE A 181 31.33 -2.29 6.21
N ILE A 182 32.16 -1.64 7.02
CA ILE A 182 31.80 -0.43 7.76
C ILE A 182 31.46 0.72 6.80
N GLU A 183 32.25 0.90 5.74
CA GLU A 183 31.98 1.93 4.73
C GLU A 183 30.66 1.67 4.00
N ARG A 184 30.39 0.41 3.62
CA ARG A 184 29.09 0.02 3.04
C ARG A 184 27.95 0.25 4.01
N LEU A 185 28.13 -0.04 5.30
CA LEU A 185 27.11 0.16 6.32
C LEU A 185 26.80 1.64 6.49
N ARG A 186 27.83 2.50 6.56
CA ARG A 186 27.67 3.97 6.63
C ARG A 186 26.91 4.51 5.43
N LYS A 187 27.29 4.12 4.20
CA LYS A 187 26.58 4.52 2.97
C LYS A 187 25.11 4.10 3.00
N ARG A 188 24.81 2.91 3.54
CA ARG A 188 23.43 2.43 3.68
C ARG A 188 22.65 3.22 4.72
N ASP A 189 23.29 3.60 5.82
CA ASP A 189 22.68 4.45 6.84
C ASP A 189 22.34 5.82 6.28
N ASP A 190 23.28 6.47 5.58
CA ASP A 190 23.07 7.77 4.94
C ASP A 190 21.89 7.73 3.94
N GLU A 191 21.81 6.68 3.11
CA GLU A 191 20.71 6.49 2.16
C GLU A 191 19.37 6.25 2.88
N LEU A 192 19.35 5.46 3.96
CA LEU A 192 18.14 5.26 4.77
C LEU A 192 17.70 6.55 5.47
N GLN A 193 18.63 7.35 6.00
CA GLN A 193 18.32 8.65 6.59
C GLN A 193 17.71 9.60 5.56
N LYS A 194 18.27 9.63 4.35
CA LYS A 194 17.71 10.40 3.25
C LYS A 194 16.28 9.96 2.89
N GLN A 195 16.05 8.65 2.76
CA GLN A 195 14.71 8.12 2.49
C GLN A 195 13.71 8.46 3.60
N ILE A 196 14.14 8.43 4.87
CA ILE A 196 13.29 8.84 6.00
C ILE A 196 12.92 10.33 5.90
N ILE A 197 13.86 11.20 5.51
CA ILE A 197 13.60 12.63 5.30
C ILE A 197 12.60 12.82 4.15
N ASP A 198 12.80 12.12 3.04
CA ASP A 198 11.90 12.20 1.88
C ASP A 198 10.48 11.72 2.22
N ILE A 199 10.35 10.61 2.94
CA ILE A 199 9.04 10.09 3.41
C ILE A 199 8.34 11.10 4.33
N ARG A 200 9.07 11.75 5.25
CA ARG A 200 8.49 12.78 6.13
C ARG A 200 7.96 13.97 5.33
N LYS A 201 8.71 14.41 4.31
CA LYS A 201 8.29 15.49 3.42
C LYS A 201 7.06 15.11 2.60
N GLU A 202 7.00 13.88 2.09
CA GLU A 202 5.81 13.38 1.39
C GLU A 202 4.59 13.32 2.32
N LEU A 203 4.76 12.84 3.56
CA LEU A 203 3.70 12.84 4.57
C LEU A 203 3.16 14.24 4.87
N ASP A 204 4.03 15.22 5.01
CA ASP A 204 3.61 16.62 5.22
C ASP A 204 2.84 17.15 4.00
N SER A 205 3.29 16.85 2.79
CA SER A 205 2.57 17.25 1.57
C SER A 205 1.19 16.57 1.44
N ILE A 206 1.07 15.30 1.82
CA ILE A 206 -0.21 14.57 1.85
C ILE A 206 -1.14 15.17 2.89
N LYS A 207 -0.62 15.53 4.06
CA LYS A 207 -1.39 16.18 5.13
C LYS A 207 -1.95 17.53 4.68
N ASP A 208 -1.16 18.34 3.98
CA ASP A 208 -1.62 19.62 3.44
C ASP A 208 -2.65 19.44 2.32
N ALA A 209 -2.45 18.45 1.44
CA ALA A 209 -3.42 18.11 0.42
C ALA A 209 -4.76 17.62 1.02
N MET A 210 -4.71 16.82 2.09
CA MET A 210 -5.90 16.37 2.82
C MET A 210 -6.65 17.55 3.44
N ARG A 211 -5.96 18.47 4.12
CA ARG A 211 -6.58 19.68 4.69
C ARG A 211 -7.28 20.52 3.63
N LYS A 212 -6.62 20.74 2.49
CA LYS A 212 -7.21 21.47 1.36
C LYS A 212 -8.41 20.74 0.76
N SER A 213 -8.35 19.41 0.69
CA SER A 213 -9.47 18.60 0.22
C SER A 213 -10.67 18.65 1.17
N GLU A 214 -10.42 18.62 2.48
CA GLU A 214 -11.45 18.75 3.51
C GLU A 214 -12.12 20.13 3.46
N GLU A 215 -11.34 21.19 3.34
CA GLU A 215 -11.84 22.55 3.14
C GLU A 215 -12.73 22.65 1.89
N ASN A 216 -12.24 22.14 0.74
CA ASN A 216 -13.02 22.12 -0.50
C ASN A 216 -14.32 21.30 -0.37
N PHE A 217 -14.31 20.21 0.40
CA PHE A 217 -15.48 19.38 0.63
C PHE A 217 -16.51 20.13 1.49
N LEU A 218 -16.08 20.78 2.56
CA LEU A 218 -16.95 21.60 3.41
C LEU A 218 -17.57 22.76 2.63
N THR A 219 -16.79 23.45 1.78
CA THR A 219 -17.34 24.52 0.92
C THR A 219 -18.40 23.98 -0.04
N LYS A 220 -18.14 22.86 -0.72
CA LYS A 220 -19.13 22.24 -1.62
C LYS A 220 -20.37 21.74 -0.88
N LEU A 221 -20.20 21.26 0.35
CA LEU A 221 -21.31 20.81 1.18
C LEU A 221 -22.20 22.00 1.57
N GLU A 222 -21.60 23.13 1.92
CA GLU A 222 -22.32 24.39 2.20
C GLU A 222 -23.09 24.88 0.96
N GLU A 223 -22.44 24.93 -0.21
CA GLU A 223 -23.10 25.27 -1.48
C GLU A 223 -24.27 24.33 -1.79
N HIS A 224 -24.11 23.03 -1.55
CA HIS A 224 -25.18 22.06 -1.75
C HIS A 224 -26.32 22.24 -0.75
N SER A 225 -26.01 22.58 0.50
CA SER A 225 -27.00 22.92 1.52
C SER A 225 -27.84 24.13 1.10
N GLU A 226 -27.20 25.18 0.58
CA GLU A 226 -27.87 26.36 0.04
C GLU A 226 -28.76 26.01 -1.17
N HIS A 227 -28.27 25.15 -2.07
CA HIS A 227 -29.07 24.67 -3.19
C HIS A 227 -30.31 23.88 -2.74
N VAL A 228 -30.17 23.02 -1.72
CA VAL A 228 -31.30 22.27 -1.15
C VAL A 228 -32.32 23.21 -0.51
N ALA A 229 -31.87 24.20 0.26
CA ALA A 229 -32.75 25.22 0.84
C ALA A 229 -33.50 26.02 -0.25
N SER A 230 -32.82 26.35 -1.35
CA SER A 230 -33.43 27.00 -2.53
C SER A 230 -34.50 26.12 -3.19
N ILE A 231 -34.23 24.81 -3.32
CA ILE A 231 -35.20 23.85 -3.86
C ILE A 231 -36.41 23.73 -2.93
N GLU A 232 -36.21 23.67 -1.62
CA GLU A 232 -37.30 23.63 -0.63
C GLU A 232 -38.20 24.87 -0.74
N ALA A 233 -37.61 26.07 -0.84
CA ALA A 233 -38.37 27.30 -1.04
C ALA A 233 -39.19 27.29 -2.34
N LYS A 234 -38.62 26.80 -3.45
CA LYS A 234 -39.34 26.66 -4.73
C LYS A 234 -40.47 25.63 -4.64
N ILE A 235 -40.22 24.48 -4.02
CA ILE A 235 -41.23 23.45 -3.79
C ILE A 235 -42.38 24.00 -2.93
N GLY A 236 -42.07 24.74 -1.86
CA GLY A 236 -43.09 25.40 -1.05
C GLY A 236 -43.92 26.43 -1.83
N SER A 237 -43.28 27.20 -2.72
CA SER A 237 -44.00 28.11 -3.63
C SER A 237 -44.90 27.35 -4.61
N ILE A 238 -44.42 26.24 -5.18
CA ILE A 238 -45.22 25.40 -6.10
C ILE A 238 -46.39 24.76 -5.35
N GLU A 239 -46.18 24.29 -4.13
CA GLU A 239 -47.24 23.74 -3.29
C GLU A 239 -48.32 24.79 -3.00
N LYS A 240 -47.91 26.03 -2.71
CA LYS A 240 -48.84 27.14 -2.50
C LYS A 240 -49.65 27.44 -3.75
N VAL A 241 -48.99 27.56 -4.90
CA VAL A 241 -49.65 27.76 -6.20
C VAL A 241 -50.62 26.61 -6.47
N PHE A 242 -50.21 25.36 -6.25
CA PHE A 242 -51.07 24.20 -6.44
C PHE A 242 -52.32 24.25 -5.54
N LYS A 243 -52.17 24.63 -4.26
CA LYS A 243 -53.28 24.84 -3.33
C LYS A 243 -54.27 25.92 -3.81
N GLU A 244 -53.78 26.99 -4.43
CA GLU A 244 -54.61 28.05 -5.01
C GLU A 244 -55.32 27.60 -6.30
N PHE A 245 -54.68 26.76 -7.12
CA PHE A 245 -55.25 26.23 -8.36
C PHE A 245 -56.25 25.09 -8.16
N LEU A 246 -56.16 24.33 -7.08
CA LEU A 246 -57.07 23.19 -6.83
C LEU A 246 -58.57 23.58 -6.83
N PRO A 247 -59.00 24.66 -6.14
CA PRO A 247 -60.38 25.14 -6.21
C PRO A 247 -60.80 25.59 -7.62
N GLU A 248 -59.95 26.33 -8.32
CA GLU A 248 -60.24 26.81 -9.68
C GLU A 248 -60.38 25.65 -10.67
N LEU A 249 -59.51 24.65 -10.57
CA LEU A 249 -59.61 23.42 -11.37
C LEU A 249 -60.92 22.68 -11.07
N THR A 250 -61.28 22.56 -9.79
CA THR A 250 -62.53 21.88 -9.38
C THR A 250 -63.76 22.63 -9.89
N GLU A 251 -63.79 23.96 -9.81
CA GLU A 251 -64.90 24.77 -10.33
C GLU A 251 -64.97 24.69 -11.86
N SER A 252 -63.82 24.75 -12.56
CA SER A 252 -63.79 24.62 -14.03
C SER A 252 -64.31 23.25 -14.50
N MET A 253 -63.94 22.17 -13.83
CA MET A 253 -64.48 20.83 -14.10
C MET A 253 -65.98 20.76 -13.81
N ARG A 254 -66.46 21.41 -12.73
CA ARG A 254 -67.90 21.50 -12.41
C ARG A 254 -68.67 22.22 -13.51
N LEU A 255 -68.16 23.37 -13.98
CA LEU A 255 -68.75 24.16 -15.07
C LEU A 255 -68.79 23.39 -16.39
N ILE A 256 -67.72 22.68 -16.74
CA ILE A 256 -67.68 21.82 -17.94
C ILE A 256 -68.73 20.70 -17.82
N THR A 257 -68.82 20.06 -16.65
CA THR A 257 -69.81 19.00 -16.39
C THR A 257 -71.25 19.53 -16.53
N GLU A 258 -71.53 20.72 -15.99
CA GLU A 258 -72.84 21.37 -16.07
C GLU A 258 -73.21 21.80 -17.50
N ALA A 259 -72.24 22.33 -18.26
CA ALA A 259 -72.44 22.68 -19.67
C ALA A 259 -72.73 21.44 -20.53
N LEU A 260 -72.07 20.31 -20.24
CA LEU A 260 -72.25 19.06 -20.95
C LEU A 260 -73.60 18.38 -20.62
N GLU A 261 -74.04 18.46 -19.35
CA GLU A 261 -75.39 18.09 -18.91
C GLU A 261 -76.46 18.92 -19.66
N LYS A 262 -76.24 20.23 -19.78
CA LYS A 262 -77.16 21.15 -20.47
C LYS A 262 -77.21 20.89 -21.97
N SER A 263 -76.08 20.58 -22.61
CA SER A 263 -76.04 20.26 -24.04
C SER A 263 -76.69 18.91 -24.38
N LYS A 264 -76.79 17.98 -23.42
CA LYS A 264 -77.42 16.67 -23.62
C LYS A 264 -78.95 16.72 -23.47
N LYS A 265 -79.49 17.75 -22.81
CA LYS A 265 -80.93 17.96 -22.61
C LYS A 265 -81.59 18.83 -23.69
N SER A 266 -80.79 19.56 -24.48
CA SER A 266 -81.24 20.34 -25.64
C SER A 266 -81.14 19.55 -26.93
#